data_AF-A0A966WSL7-F1
#
_entry.id   AF-A0A966WSL7-F1
#
_cell.length_a   1.000
_cell.length_b   1.000
_cell.length_c   1.000
_cell.angle_alpha   90.00
_cell.angle_beta   90.00
_cell.angle_gamma   90.00
#
_symmetry.space_group_name_H-M   'P 1'
#
loop_
_entity.id
_entity.type
_entity.pdbx_description
1 polymer ?
#
loop_
_entity_poly.entity_id
_entity_poly.type
_entity_poly.pdbx_seq_one_letter_code
_entity_poly.pdbx_strand_id
1 'polypeptide(L)' 'AALLAEVSGQSSELSHRALEAPGAMRKSWLDHKRIATAIEAGDPDAAAAAMRQHLDRLGKAAKRANEKSAAA' A
#
# COMPACT_ATOMS: atom_id res chain seq x y z
N ALA A 1 12.26 18.69 3.90
CA ALA A 1 10.92 18.65 4.52
C ALA A 1 9.80 18.57 3.47
N ALA A 2 9.75 19.48 2.49
CA ALA A 2 8.71 19.49 1.43
C ALA A 2 8.62 18.18 0.63
N LEU A 3 9.75 17.61 0.22
CA LEU A 3 9.82 16.33 -0.51
C LEU A 3 9.19 15.15 0.26
N LEU A 4 9.38 15.09 1.58
CA LEU A 4 8.76 14.05 2.42
C LEU A 4 7.25 14.27 2.56
N ALA A 5 6.79 15.53 2.64
CA ALA A 5 5.38 15.87 2.70
C ALA A 5 4.66 15.57 1.38
N GLU A 6 5.31 15.84 0.25
CA GLU A 6 4.80 15.54 -1.09
C GLU A 6 4.70 14.03 -1.34
N VAL A 7 5.73 13.26 -0.97
CA VAL A 7 5.70 11.79 -1.00
C VAL A 7 4.61 11.24 -0.06
N SER A 8 4.40 11.87 1.11
CA SER A 8 3.35 11.47 2.06
C SER A 8 1.94 11.76 1.53
N GLY A 9 1.74 12.89 0.85
CA GLY A 9 0.49 13.27 0.20
C GLY A 9 0.13 12.32 -0.94
N GLN A 10 1.08 12.05 -1.85
CA GLN A 10 0.91 11.10 -2.95
C GLN A 10 0.61 9.67 -2.45
N SER A 11 1.23 9.26 -1.34
CA SER A 11 0.99 7.96 -0.71
C SER A 11 -0.42 7.85 -0.11
N SER A 12 -0.97 8.96 0.42
CA SER A 12 -2.31 9.00 1.01
C SER A 12 -3.41 8.91 -0.05
N GLU A 13 -3.25 9.63 -1.17
CA GLU A 13 -4.20 9.59 -2.28
C GLU A 13 -4.21 8.22 -3.00
N LEU A 14 -3.02 7.63 -3.19
CA LEU A 14 -2.87 6.27 -3.72
C LEU A 14 -3.57 5.25 -2.82
N SER A 15 -3.41 5.38 -1.50
CA SER A 15 -4.03 4.50 -0.52
C SER A 15 -5.55 4.63 -0.51
N HIS A 16 -6.10 5.86 -0.62
CA HIS A 16 -7.54 6.07 -0.64
C HIS A 16 -8.20 5.35 -1.83
N ARG A 17 -7.69 5.59 -3.05
CA ARG A 17 -8.21 4.95 -4.27
C ARG A 17 -8.02 3.43 -4.27
N ALA A 18 -6.93 2.94 -3.68
CA ALA A 18 -6.68 1.51 -3.55
C ALA A 18 -7.64 0.83 -2.56
N LEU A 19 -8.12 1.54 -1.54
CA LEU A 19 -9.00 1.01 -0.49
C LEU A 19 -10.49 1.02 -0.85
N GLU A 20 -10.89 1.76 -1.89
CA GLU A 20 -12.28 1.81 -2.38
C GLU A 20 -12.76 0.48 -3.01
N ALA A 21 -11.84 -0.41 -3.39
CA ALA A 21 -12.20 -1.70 -3.95
C ALA A 21 -12.72 -2.68 -2.86
N PRO A 22 -13.78 -3.47 -3.13
CA PRO A 22 -14.28 -4.47 -2.19
C PRO A 22 -13.18 -5.42 -1.69
N GLY A 23 -13.02 -5.52 -0.37
CA GLY A 23 -12.02 -6.37 0.27
C GLY A 23 -10.59 -5.81 0.28
N ALA A 24 -10.34 -4.60 -0.24
CA ALA A 24 -9.03 -3.97 -0.21
C ALA A 24 -8.55 -3.68 1.22
N MET A 25 -9.43 -3.20 2.09
CA MET A 25 -9.11 -3.00 3.51
C MET A 25 -8.61 -4.28 4.20
N ARG A 26 -9.29 -5.41 3.98
CA ARG A 26 -8.88 -6.70 4.55
C ARG A 26 -7.50 -7.13 4.06
N LYS A 27 -7.20 -6.92 2.78
CA LYS A 27 -5.88 -7.25 2.19
C LYS A 27 -4.79 -6.34 2.75
N SER A 28 -5.04 -5.04 2.84
CA SER A 28 -4.12 -4.07 3.44
C SER A 28 -3.81 -4.43 4.89
N TRP A 29 -4.83 -4.77 5.69
CA TRP A 29 -4.65 -5.21 7.07
C TRP A 29 -3.76 -6.45 7.20
N LEU A 30 -3.96 -7.46 6.33
CA LEU A 30 -3.11 -8.66 6.32
C LEU A 30 -1.66 -8.33 5.96
N ASP A 31 -1.42 -7.37 5.09
CA ASP A 31 -0.07 -6.93 4.72
C ASP A 31 0.61 -6.21 5.88
N HIS A 32 -0.09 -5.29 6.55
CA HIS A 32 0.40 -4.64 7.77
C HIS A 32 0.72 -5.65 8.88
N LYS A 33 -0.11 -6.69 9.05
CA LYS A 33 0.17 -7.76 10.01
C LYS A 33 1.49 -8.48 9.71
N ARG A 34 1.78 -8.80 8.44
CA ARG A 34 3.05 -9.44 8.03
C ARG A 34 4.26 -8.55 8.29
N ILE A 35 4.15 -7.26 7.99
CA ILE A 35 5.20 -6.27 8.25
C ILE A 35 5.48 -6.20 9.76
N ALA A 36 4.44 -6.06 10.58
CA ALA A 36 4.56 -6.00 12.03
C ALA A 36 5.22 -7.27 12.60
N THR A 37 4.79 -8.46 12.17
CA THR A 37 5.40 -9.72 12.61
C THR A 37 6.89 -9.81 12.27
N ALA A 38 7.32 -9.33 11.11
CA ALA A 38 8.75 -9.31 10.75
C ALA A 38 9.56 -8.33 11.61
N ILE A 39 8.98 -7.16 11.93
CA ILE A 39 9.59 -6.18 12.83
C ILE A 39 9.72 -6.75 14.25
N GLU A 40 8.65 -7.38 14.77
CA GLU A 40 8.64 -8.02 16.10
C GLU A 40 9.68 -9.13 16.21
N ALA A 41 9.93 -9.85 15.11
CA ALA A 41 10.97 -10.88 15.04
C ALA A 41 12.40 -10.33 14.92
N GLY A 42 12.57 -9.02 14.75
CA GLY A 42 13.89 -8.41 14.51
C GLY A 42 14.50 -8.76 13.15
N ASP A 43 13.66 -9.08 12.15
CA ASP A 43 14.09 -9.46 10.80
C ASP A 43 13.89 -8.28 9.83
N PRO A 44 14.94 -7.45 9.61
CA PRO A 44 14.84 -6.26 8.75
C PRO A 44 14.62 -6.63 7.28
N ASP A 45 15.16 -7.76 6.81
CA ASP A 45 15.04 -8.18 5.42
C ASP A 45 13.62 -8.65 5.12
N ALA A 46 13.01 -9.42 6.02
CA ALA A 46 11.63 -9.84 5.92
C ALA A 46 10.67 -8.64 6.01
N ALA A 47 10.93 -7.67 6.89
CA ALA A 47 10.13 -6.46 7.00
C ALA A 47 10.17 -5.64 5.70
N ALA A 48 11.37 -5.47 5.13
CA ALA A 48 11.56 -4.77 3.87
C ALA A 48 10.89 -5.51 2.70
N ALA A 49 10.99 -6.84 2.66
CA ALA A 49 10.34 -7.66 1.64
C ALA A 49 8.80 -7.56 1.73
N ALA A 50 8.23 -7.61 2.94
CA ALA A 50 6.80 -7.46 3.17
C ALA A 50 6.31 -6.07 2.75
N MET A 51 7.07 -5.01 3.08
CA MET A 51 6.74 -3.64 2.67
C MET A 51 6.78 -3.45 1.15
N ARG A 52 7.81 -3.98 0.47
CA ARG A 52 7.88 -3.96 -1.01
C ARG A 52 6.66 -4.62 -1.64
N GLN A 53 6.24 -5.77 -1.11
CA GLN A 53 5.08 -6.48 -1.61
C GLN A 53 3.77 -5.69 -1.40
N HIS A 54 3.63 -5.05 -0.24
CA HIS A 54 2.50 -4.17 0.08
C HIS A 54 2.38 -3.01 -0.92
N LEU A 55 3.48 -2.30 -1.16
CA LEU A 55 3.52 -1.15 -2.09
C LEU A 55 3.24 -1.55 -3.53
N ASP A 56 3.77 -2.70 -4.00
CA ASP A 56 3.48 -3.22 -5.34
C ASP A 56 1.98 -3.52 -5.52
N ARG A 57 1.33 -4.09 -4.49
CA ARG A 57 -0.12 -4.32 -4.53
C ARG A 57 -0.92 -3.02 -4.56
N LEU A 58 -0.53 -2.01 -3.78
CA LEU A 58 -1.17 -0.69 -3.81
C LEU A 58 -1.03 -0.04 -5.18
N GLY A 59 0.17 -0.05 -5.78
CA GLY A 59 0.40 0.47 -7.13
C GLY A 59 -0.47 -0.21 -8.17
N LYS A 60 -0.57 -1.55 -8.13
CA LYS A 60 -1.46 -2.32 -9.01
C LYS A 60 -2.95 -2.01 -8.77
N ALA A 61 -3.36 -1.79 -7.53
CA ALA A 61 -4.74 -1.45 -7.20
C ALA A 61 -5.13 -0.06 -7.69
N ALA A 62 -4.27 0.93 -7.47
CA ALA A 62 -4.47 2.29 -7.94
C ALA A 62 -4.50 2.38 -9.47
N LYS A 63 -3.62 1.65 -10.17
CA LYS A 63 -3.66 1.56 -11.64
C LYS A 63 -5.02 1.06 -12.14
N ARG A 64 -5.54 -0.04 -11.57
CA ARG A 64 -6.86 -0.58 -11.92
C ARG A 64 -8.01 0.38 -11.61
N ALA A 65 -7.92 1.12 -10.49
CA ALA A 65 -8.91 2.13 -10.15
C ALA A 65 -8.94 3.25 -11.19
N ASN A 66 -7.77 3.74 -11.62
CA ASN A 66 -7.65 4.77 -12.64
C ASN A 66 -8.17 4.32 -14.02
N GLU A 67 -7.88 3.08 -14.42
CA GLU A 67 -8.40 2.48 -15.65
C GLU A 67 -9.93 2.37 -15.64
N LYS A 68 -10.53 2.02 -14.49
CA LYS A 68 -11.99 1.98 -14.33
C LYS A 68 -12.63 3.37 -14.44
N SER A 69 -12.03 4.38 -13.80
CA SER A 69 -12.56 5.75 -13.87
C SER A 69 -12.44 6.37 -15.26
N ALA A 70 -11.46 5.96 -16.07
CA ALA A 70 -11.31 6.41 -17.45
C ALA A 70 -12.26 5.71 -18.44
N ALA A 71 -12.84 4.57 -18.05
CA ALA A 71 -13.75 3.77 -18.87
C ALA A 71 -15.24 3.99 -18.54
N ALA A 72 -15.54 4.82 -17.53
CA ALA A 72 -16.88 5.19 -17.08
C ALA A 72 -17.23 6.60 -17.58
#